data_AF-A0A832H8U8-F1
#
_entry.id   AF-A0A832H8U8-F1
#
_cell.length_a   1.000
_cell.length_b   1.000
_cell.length_c   1.000
_cell.angle_alpha   90.00
_cell.angle_beta   90.00
_cell.angle_gamma   90.00
#
_symmetry.space_group_name_H-M   'P 1'
#
loop_
_entity.id
_entity.type
_entity.pdbx_description
1 polymer ?
#
loop_
_entity_poly.entity_id
_entity_poly.type
_entity_poly.pdbx_seq_one_letter_code
_entity_poly.pdbx_strand_id
1 'polypeptide(L)'
;MNTLPTPALLSIVVAGAALVSLAACSDKPKSTLSTNETRQTQSAVNAYDATGSKALKLQADQAFIELDKEIKELEARVATTTGATQSEAQSKLTELKKRHSELRGDFNEAKFNTLIKDIKESVR
;
A
#
# COMPACT_ATOMS: atom_id res chain seq x y z
N MET A 1 -31.54 -12.68 61.90
CA MET A 1 -30.69 -11.89 60.99
C MET A 1 -30.07 -12.83 59.97
N ASN A 2 -30.38 -12.59 58.69
CA ASN A 2 -29.65 -12.92 57.46
C ASN A 2 -29.29 -14.41 57.18
N THR A 3 -30.07 -15.13 56.36
CA THR A 3 -30.03 -15.28 54.87
C THR A 3 -29.07 -16.38 54.36
N LEU A 4 -29.70 -17.43 53.80
CA LEU A 4 -29.27 -18.48 52.84
C LEU A 4 -28.30 -17.97 51.73
N PRO A 5 -27.57 -18.80 50.93
CA PRO A 5 -28.04 -20.07 50.34
C PRO A 5 -27.02 -21.19 49.96
N THR A 6 -27.52 -22.40 49.68
CA THR A 6 -26.99 -23.36 48.67
C THR A 6 -27.71 -23.05 47.33
N PRO A 7 -27.11 -23.19 46.11
CA PRO A 7 -26.97 -24.51 45.47
C PRO A 7 -25.95 -24.66 44.29
N ALA A 8 -25.88 -25.91 43.79
CA ALA A 8 -25.83 -26.35 42.38
C ALA A 8 -24.58 -26.20 41.48
N LEU A 9 -24.19 -27.37 40.98
CA LEU A 9 -23.39 -27.69 39.79
C LEU A 9 -23.93 -27.04 38.51
N LEU A 10 -23.05 -26.63 37.59
CA LEU A 10 -23.38 -26.62 36.16
C LEU A 10 -22.12 -26.79 35.29
N SER A 11 -22.03 -27.95 34.64
CA SER A 11 -21.11 -28.23 33.54
C SER A 11 -21.53 -27.43 32.30
N ILE A 12 -20.59 -26.78 31.61
CA ILE A 12 -20.80 -26.29 30.25
C ILE A 12 -19.68 -26.80 29.35
N VAL A 13 -20.08 -27.74 28.49
CA VAL A 13 -19.40 -28.12 27.25
C VAL A 13 -19.75 -27.05 26.21
N VAL A 14 -18.75 -26.40 25.61
CA VAL A 14 -18.95 -25.60 24.40
C VAL A 14 -18.26 -26.31 23.24
N ALA A 15 -19.10 -26.92 22.40
CA ALA A 15 -18.77 -27.47 21.11
C ALA A 15 -18.73 -26.36 20.04
N GLY A 16 -17.87 -26.55 19.04
CA GLY A 16 -18.11 -26.05 17.68
C GLY A 16 -17.86 -24.56 17.43
N ALA A 17 -16.59 -24.15 17.41
CA ALA A 17 -16.22 -22.93 16.68
C ALA A 17 -16.07 -23.27 15.20
N ALA A 18 -16.97 -22.73 14.40
CA ALA A 18 -16.96 -22.77 12.95
C ALA A 18 -15.60 -22.30 12.38
N LEU A 19 -15.03 -23.09 11.47
CA LEU A 19 -13.97 -22.64 10.57
C LEU A 19 -14.57 -21.60 9.62
N VAL A 20 -14.52 -20.33 10.02
CA VAL A 20 -14.74 -19.20 9.12
C VAL A 20 -13.58 -19.19 8.14
N SER A 21 -13.87 -19.59 6.90
CA SER A 21 -12.98 -19.44 5.76
C SER A 21 -12.59 -17.97 5.59
N LEU A 22 -11.39 -17.60 6.05
CA LEU A 22 -10.73 -16.35 5.66
C LEU A 22 -10.28 -16.47 4.19
N ALA A 23 -11.23 -16.34 3.26
CA ALA A 23 -10.94 -15.88 1.92
C ALA A 23 -10.94 -14.35 1.94
N ALA A 24 -10.01 -13.76 2.70
CA ALA A 24 -9.73 -12.33 2.61
C ALA A 24 -8.81 -12.11 1.41
N CYS A 25 -9.40 -11.93 0.22
CA CYS A 25 -8.74 -11.19 -0.85
C CYS A 25 -8.23 -9.90 -0.22
N SER A 26 -6.91 -9.81 -0.08
CA SER A 26 -6.24 -8.71 0.61
C SER A 26 -6.24 -7.48 -0.29
N ASP A 27 -7.39 -6.79 -0.38
CA ASP A 27 -7.40 -5.39 -0.79
C ASP A 27 -6.72 -4.59 0.31
N LYS A 28 -5.39 -4.48 0.23
CA LYS A 28 -4.64 -3.59 1.10
C LYS A 28 -5.23 -2.20 0.90
N PRO A 29 -5.64 -1.49 1.97
CA PRO A 29 -6.26 -0.18 1.82
C PRO A 29 -5.29 0.72 1.07
N LYS A 30 -5.70 1.36 -0.02
CA LYS A 30 -4.82 2.25 -0.80
C LYS A 30 -4.42 3.47 0.04
N SER A 31 -3.24 4.03 -0.20
CA SER A 31 -2.81 5.28 0.43
C SER A 31 -3.71 6.43 -0.04
N THR A 32 -4.11 7.29 0.91
CA THR A 32 -4.94 8.48 0.64
C THR A 32 -4.10 9.74 0.40
N LEU A 33 -2.79 9.68 0.64
CA LEU A 33 -1.90 10.83 0.50
C LEU A 33 -1.61 11.13 -0.98
N SER A 34 -1.81 12.39 -1.36
CA SER A 34 -1.61 12.89 -2.72
C SER A 34 -0.79 14.18 -2.69
N THR A 35 0.48 14.04 -3.06
CA THR A 35 1.48 15.11 -3.25
C THR A 35 1.63 15.44 -4.74
N ASN A 36 2.46 16.44 -5.09
CA ASN A 36 2.71 16.73 -6.51
C ASN A 36 3.44 15.57 -7.18
N GLU A 37 4.42 15.01 -6.49
CA GLU A 37 5.33 13.97 -6.93
C GLU A 37 4.59 12.64 -7.10
N THR A 38 3.69 12.30 -6.17
CA THR A 38 2.80 11.12 -6.34
C THR A 38 1.83 11.26 -7.52
N ARG A 39 1.30 12.47 -7.79
CA ARG A 39 0.44 12.72 -8.97
C ARG A 39 1.22 12.63 -10.28
N GLN A 40 2.41 13.21 -10.33
CA GLN A 40 3.30 13.12 -11.48
C GLN A 40 3.72 11.67 -11.74
N THR A 41 4.09 10.93 -10.69
CA THR A 41 4.43 9.52 -10.79
C THR A 41 3.25 8.70 -11.29
N GLN A 42 2.05 8.88 -10.74
CA GLN A 42 0.84 8.20 -11.23
C GLN A 42 0.56 8.51 -12.70
N SER A 43 0.67 9.77 -13.11
CA SER A 43 0.46 10.18 -14.50
C SER A 43 1.47 9.51 -15.44
N ALA A 44 2.74 9.43 -15.05
CA ALA A 44 3.79 8.81 -15.86
C ALA A 44 3.62 7.28 -15.94
N VAL A 45 3.26 6.63 -14.83
CA VAL A 45 2.92 5.20 -14.81
C VAL A 45 1.73 4.91 -15.71
N ASN A 46 0.66 5.69 -15.64
CA ASN A 46 -0.52 5.52 -16.49
C ASN A 46 -0.19 5.74 -17.97
N ALA A 47 0.65 6.73 -18.29
CA ALA A 47 1.07 6.99 -19.66
C ALA A 47 1.90 5.83 -20.23
N TYR A 48 2.78 5.24 -19.42
CA TYR A 48 3.52 4.04 -19.79
C TYR A 48 2.59 2.84 -19.96
N ASP A 49 1.70 2.56 -19.00
CA ASP A 49 0.76 1.44 -19.06
C ASP A 49 -0.12 1.48 -20.32
N ALA A 50 -0.58 2.67 -20.72
CA ALA A 50 -1.39 2.85 -21.91
C ALA A 50 -0.65 2.55 -23.23
N THR A 51 0.69 2.65 -23.28
CA THR A 51 1.44 2.63 -24.55
C THR A 51 2.57 1.60 -24.61
N GLY A 52 3.13 1.17 -23.48
CA GLY A 52 4.35 0.39 -23.40
C GLY A 52 5.62 1.13 -23.86
N SER A 53 5.55 2.44 -24.13
CA SER A 53 6.64 3.19 -24.77
C SER A 53 7.90 3.30 -23.91
N LYS A 54 9.07 3.04 -24.50
CA LYS A 54 10.38 3.20 -23.83
C LYS A 54 10.62 4.63 -23.33
N ALA A 55 10.16 5.65 -24.07
CA ALA A 55 10.31 7.04 -23.64
C ALA A 55 9.47 7.33 -22.39
N LEU A 56 8.24 6.82 -22.34
CA LEU A 56 7.35 6.99 -21.18
C LEU A 56 7.82 6.16 -19.98
N LYS A 57 8.45 5.00 -20.22
CA LYS A 57 9.14 4.24 -19.18
C LYS A 57 10.21 5.09 -18.48
N LEU A 58 11.05 5.79 -19.26
CA LEU A 58 12.08 6.68 -18.70
C LEU A 58 11.46 7.85 -17.93
N GLN A 59 10.34 8.40 -18.40
CA GLN A 59 9.60 9.44 -17.66
C GLN A 59 9.06 8.92 -16.33
N ALA A 60 8.50 7.70 -16.30
CA ALA A 60 8.06 7.07 -15.06
C ALA A 60 9.23 6.81 -14.10
N ASP A 61 10.36 6.29 -14.61
CA ASP A 61 11.57 6.10 -13.81
C ASP A 61 12.08 7.44 -13.21
N GLN A 62 12.06 8.53 -13.98
CA GLN A 62 12.42 9.86 -13.48
C GLN A 62 11.43 10.37 -12.42
N ALA A 63 10.12 10.17 -12.60
CA ALA A 63 9.13 10.58 -11.62
C ALA A 63 9.30 9.83 -10.28
N PHE A 64 9.67 8.54 -10.32
CA PHE A 64 10.03 7.79 -9.11
C PHE A 64 11.25 8.37 -8.40
N ILE A 65 12.26 8.86 -9.12
CA ILE A 65 13.44 9.50 -8.51
C ILE A 65 13.05 10.75 -7.72
N GLU A 66 12.14 11.57 -8.27
CA GLU A 66 11.64 12.76 -7.56
C GLU A 66 10.79 12.39 -6.35
N LEU A 67 9.94 11.36 -6.46
CA LEU A 67 9.17 10.86 -5.33
C LEU A 67 10.06 10.26 -4.21
N ASP A 68 11.13 9.55 -4.58
CA ASP A 68 12.14 9.06 -3.64
C ASP A 68 12.85 10.20 -2.92
N LYS A 69 13.09 11.33 -3.60
CA LYS A 69 13.66 12.53 -3.00
C LYS A 69 12.69 13.14 -1.98
N GLU A 70 11.41 13.28 -2.31
CA GLU A 70 10.38 13.76 -1.37
C GLU A 70 10.33 12.90 -0.10
N ILE A 71 10.36 11.56 -0.27
CA ILE A 71 10.38 10.62 0.85
C ILE A 71 11.61 10.85 1.73
N LYS A 72 12.82 10.98 1.15
CA LYS A 72 14.05 11.22 1.89
C LYS A 72 14.04 12.55 2.65
N GLU A 73 13.51 13.61 2.04
CA GLU A 73 13.36 14.90 2.71
C GLU A 73 12.42 14.80 3.91
N LEU A 74 11.32 14.04 3.77
CA LEU A 74 10.39 13.83 4.87
C LEU A 74 10.98 12.92 5.97
N GLU A 75 11.77 11.90 5.61
CA GLU A 75 12.53 11.08 6.56
C GLU A 75 13.48 11.95 7.40
N ALA A 76 14.23 12.84 6.75
CA ALA A 76 15.12 13.76 7.44
C ALA A 76 14.35 14.68 8.40
N ARG A 77 13.20 15.21 7.98
CA ARG A 77 12.33 16.03 8.85
C ARG A 77 11.82 15.24 10.05
N VAL A 78 11.36 14.00 9.86
CA VAL A 78 10.91 13.14 10.97
C VAL A 78 12.04 12.91 11.98
N ALA A 79 13.27 12.73 11.51
CA ALA A 79 14.42 12.51 12.38
C ALA A 79 14.80 13.74 13.24
N THR A 80 14.54 14.96 12.76
CA THR A 80 14.91 16.20 13.46
C THR A 80 13.75 16.84 14.25
N THR A 81 12.54 16.31 14.14
CA THR A 81 11.33 16.88 14.76
C THR A 81 10.95 16.07 16.02
N THR A 82 10.36 16.71 17.02
CA THR A 82 9.95 16.05 18.28
C THR A 82 8.48 16.30 18.62
N GLY A 83 7.86 15.39 19.36
CA GLY A 83 6.52 15.59 19.91
C GLY A 83 5.40 15.40 18.87
N ALA A 84 4.30 16.14 19.00
CA ALA A 84 3.11 15.97 18.16
C ALA A 84 3.41 16.18 16.65
N THR A 85 4.31 17.10 16.32
CA THR A 85 4.74 17.39 14.95
C THR A 85 5.55 16.23 14.35
N GLN A 86 6.34 15.52 15.16
CA GLN A 86 7.03 14.30 14.74
C GLN A 86 6.02 13.19 14.39
N SER A 87 5.00 13.00 15.24
CA SER A 87 3.96 12.00 15.00
C SER A 87 3.19 12.26 13.71
N GLU A 88 2.84 13.52 13.43
CA GLU A 88 2.18 13.89 12.18
C GLU A 88 3.08 13.64 10.97
N ALA A 89 4.35 14.06 11.03
CA ALA A 89 5.31 13.85 9.96
C ALA A 89 5.55 12.35 9.70
N GLN A 90 5.59 11.53 10.75
CA GLN A 90 5.77 10.08 10.63
C GLN A 90 4.54 9.38 10.04
N SER A 91 3.33 9.86 10.35
CA SER A 91 2.11 9.41 9.70
C SER A 91 2.12 9.70 8.20
N LYS A 92 2.46 10.95 7.82
CA LYS A 92 2.61 11.34 6.41
C LYS A 92 3.67 10.51 5.69
N LEU A 93 4.81 10.28 6.32
CA LEU A 93 5.88 9.46 5.76
C LEU A 93 5.42 8.02 5.48
N THR A 94 4.66 7.45 6.41
CA THR A 94 4.11 6.09 6.27
C THR A 94 3.18 6.00 5.07
N GLU A 95 2.23 6.94 4.96
CA GLU A 95 1.30 6.98 3.83
C GLU A 95 2.00 7.27 2.49
N LEU A 96 3.05 8.10 2.48
CA LEU A 96 3.83 8.39 1.27
C LEU A 96 4.60 7.16 0.78
N LYS A 97 5.27 6.43 1.69
CA LYS A 97 5.97 5.18 1.38
C LYS A 97 5.03 4.11 0.85
N LYS A 98 3.85 4.02 1.45
CA LYS A 98 2.78 3.11 0.99
C LYS A 98 2.32 3.47 -0.42
N ARG A 99 2.05 4.76 -0.69
CA ARG A 99 1.68 5.22 -2.04
C ARG A 99 2.77 4.94 -3.07
N HIS A 100 4.03 5.19 -2.71
CA HIS A 100 5.17 4.86 -3.55
C HIS A 100 5.22 3.36 -3.88
N SER A 101 5.01 2.48 -2.89
CA SER A 101 4.97 1.04 -3.10
C SER A 101 3.83 0.60 -4.02
N GLU A 102 2.65 1.19 -3.89
CA GLU A 102 1.50 0.92 -4.78
C GLU A 102 1.85 1.28 -6.22
N LEU A 103 2.30 2.52 -6.45
CA LEU A 103 2.69 3.01 -7.77
C LEU A 103 3.78 2.15 -8.41
N ARG A 104 4.76 1.69 -7.62
CA ARG A 104 5.80 0.80 -8.09
C ARG A 104 5.26 -0.57 -8.47
N GLY A 105 4.26 -1.07 -7.75
CA GLY A 105 3.49 -2.27 -8.10
C GLY A 105 2.82 -2.12 -9.47
N ASP A 106 2.02 -1.08 -9.64
CA ASP A 106 1.30 -0.77 -10.89
C ASP A 106 2.28 -0.66 -12.07
N PHE A 107 3.42 0.02 -11.88
CA PHE A 107 4.43 0.16 -12.92
C PHE A 107 5.10 -1.17 -13.30
N ASN A 108 5.37 -2.04 -12.33
CA ASN A 108 5.93 -3.35 -12.61
C ASN A 108 4.93 -4.25 -13.36
N GLU A 109 3.65 -4.17 -13.01
CA GLU A 109 2.57 -4.85 -13.73
C GLU A 109 2.48 -4.35 -15.18
N ALA A 110 2.50 -3.04 -15.41
CA ALA A 110 2.53 -2.45 -16.75
C ALA A 110 3.73 -2.94 -17.58
N LYS A 111 4.92 -3.06 -16.96
CA LYS A 111 6.14 -3.57 -17.64
C LYS A 111 5.99 -5.03 -18.03
N PHE A 112 5.39 -5.83 -17.14
CA PHE A 112 5.11 -7.23 -17.42
C PHE A 112 4.09 -7.38 -18.55
N ASN A 113 3.00 -6.62 -18.52
CA ASN A 113 1.97 -6.64 -19.56
C ASN A 113 2.53 -6.24 -20.93
N THR A 114 3.37 -5.20 -20.97
CA THR A 114 4.09 -4.78 -22.18
C THR A 114 4.98 -5.90 -22.71
N LEU A 115 5.76 -6.54 -21.85
CA LEU A 115 6.62 -7.67 -22.24
C LEU A 115 5.82 -8.83 -22.84
N ILE A 116 4.69 -9.21 -22.21
CA ILE A 116 3.83 -10.28 -22.72
C ILE A 116 3.23 -9.91 -24.08
N LYS A 117 2.86 -8.65 -24.29
CA LYS A 117 2.37 -8.15 -25.57
C LYS A 117 3.45 -8.27 -26.65
N ASP A 118 4.66 -7.78 -26.39
CA ASP A 118 5.79 -7.84 -27.32
C ASP A 118 6.10 -9.29 -27.73
N ILE A 119 6.09 -10.22 -26.76
CA ILE A 119 6.31 -11.65 -27.04
C ILE A 119 5.20 -12.20 -27.95
N LYS A 120 3.92 -11.92 -27.64
CA LYS A 120 2.78 -12.40 -28.44
C LYS A 120 2.79 -11.85 -29.87
N GLU A 121 3.25 -10.62 -30.05
CA GLU A 121 3.38 -9.99 -31.37
C GLU A 121 4.57 -10.57 -32.15
N SER A 122 5.66 -10.97 -31.48
CA SER A 122 6.84 -11.56 -32.13
C SER A 122 6.65 -12.98 -32.67
N VAL A 123 5.65 -13.72 -32.18
CA VAL A 123 5.35 -15.11 -32.57
C VAL A 123 4.21 -15.25 -33.57
N ARG A 124 3.62 -14.13 -34.01
CA ARG A 124 2.62 -14.07 -35.07
C ARG A 124 3.25 -13.77 -36.42
#